data_AF-A0A536PN31-F1
#
_entry.id   AF-A0A536PN31-F1
#
_cell.length_a   1.000
_cell.length_b   1.000
_cell.length_c   1.000
_cell.angle_alpha   90.00
_cell.angle_beta   90.00
_cell.angle_gamma   90.00
#
_symmetry.space_group_name_H-M   'P 1'
#
loop_
_entity.id
_entity.type
_entity.pdbx_description
1 polymer ?
#
loop_
_entity_poly.entity_id
_entity_poly.type
_entity_poly.pdbx_seq_one_letter_code
_entity_poly.pdbx_strand_id
1 'polypeptide(L)'
;MAKRLHAIVKASAPALSPKLWYGMPAYYKDGKVVCFFQDAQKFKSRYATLGFSDAANLDEGGMWPVAFALKELTATEEARIGALVKKAVS
;
A
#
# COMPACT_ATOMS: atom_id res chain seq x y z
N MET A 1 -9.58 5.31 7.53
CA MET A 1 -8.49 5.27 6.54
C MET A 1 -8.29 3.89 5.93
N ALA A 2 -7.99 2.85 6.73
CA ALA A 2 -7.71 1.49 6.23
C ALA A 2 -8.77 0.91 5.27
N LYS A 3 -10.07 1.08 5.58
CA LYS A 3 -11.17 0.64 4.69
C LYS A 3 -11.17 1.34 3.32
N ARG A 4 -10.87 2.65 3.28
CA ARG A 4 -10.77 3.42 2.02
C ARG A 4 -9.57 2.94 1.21
N LEU A 5 -8.41 2.79 1.87
CA LEU A 5 -7.21 2.24 1.24
C LEU A 5 -7.47 0.85 0.64
N HIS A 6 -8.19 -0.01 1.37
CA HIS A 6 -8.57 -1.33 0.88
C HIS A 6 -9.40 -1.28 -0.41
N ALA A 7 -10.42 -0.40 -0.45
CA ALA A 7 -11.22 -0.22 -1.64
C ALA A 7 -10.36 0.24 -2.84
N ILE A 8 -9.45 1.20 -2.63
CA ILE A 8 -8.56 1.71 -3.69
C ILE A 8 -7.64 0.61 -4.20
N VAL A 9 -7.04 -0.19 -3.32
CA VAL A 9 -6.14 -1.28 -3.72
C VAL A 9 -6.91 -2.33 -4.52
N LYS A 10 -8.10 -2.73 -4.06
CA LYS A 10 -8.94 -3.72 -4.78
C LYS A 10 -9.40 -3.21 -6.15
N ALA A 11 -9.70 -1.92 -6.27
CA ALA A 11 -10.09 -1.31 -7.55
C ALA A 11 -8.89 -1.15 -8.50
N SER A 12 -7.70 -0.86 -7.96
CA SER A 12 -6.51 -0.55 -8.76
C SER A 12 -5.75 -1.81 -9.19
N ALA A 13 -5.72 -2.84 -8.35
CA ALA A 13 -5.04 -4.10 -8.61
C ALA A 13 -5.91 -5.28 -8.10
N PRO A 14 -6.98 -5.66 -8.83
CA PRO A 14 -7.92 -6.69 -8.38
C PRO A 14 -7.29 -8.08 -8.21
N ALA A 15 -6.18 -8.34 -8.91
CA ALA A 15 -5.38 -9.56 -8.80
C ALA A 15 -4.69 -9.73 -7.44
N LEU A 16 -4.55 -8.66 -6.64
CA LEU A 16 -3.97 -8.76 -5.32
C LEU A 16 -4.93 -9.43 -4.33
N SER A 17 -4.40 -10.40 -3.61
CA SER A 17 -5.13 -11.12 -2.56
C SER A 17 -4.92 -10.43 -1.20
N PRO A 18 -5.98 -9.94 -0.53
CA PRO A 18 -5.85 -9.33 0.78
C PRO A 18 -5.67 -10.41 1.86
N LYS A 19 -4.65 -10.26 2.70
CA LYS A 19 -4.37 -11.12 3.87
C LYS A 19 -3.83 -10.29 5.03
N LEU A 20 -3.84 -10.86 6.23
CA LEU A 20 -3.14 -10.25 7.36
C LEU A 20 -1.67 -10.64 7.36
N TRP A 21 -0.80 -9.65 7.56
CA TRP A 21 0.63 -9.80 7.73
C TRP A 21 1.03 -9.14 9.05
N TYR A 22 1.51 -9.91 10.02
CA TYR A 22 1.73 -9.44 11.41
C TYR A 22 0.51 -8.72 12.02
N GLY A 23 -0.69 -9.19 11.67
CA GLY A 23 -1.96 -8.60 12.09
C GLY A 23 -2.28 -7.26 11.43
N MET A 24 -1.72 -6.99 10.24
CA MET A 24 -1.92 -5.77 9.45
C MET A 24 -2.47 -6.11 8.07
N PRO A 25 -3.32 -5.27 7.46
CA PRO A 25 -3.75 -5.49 6.08
C PRO A 25 -2.55 -5.44 5.13
N ALA A 26 -2.36 -6.52 4.37
CA ALA A 26 -1.36 -6.63 3.32
C ALA A 26 -1.97 -7.28 2.07
N TYR A 27 -1.35 -7.01 0.94
CA TYR A 27 -1.85 -7.38 -0.38
C TYR A 27 -0.80 -8.19 -1.10
N TYR A 28 -1.19 -9.39 -1.53
CA TYR A 28 -0.27 -10.39 -2.02
C TYR A 28 -0.44 -10.63 -3.51
N LYS A 29 0.69 -10.82 -4.21
CA LYS A 29 0.77 -11.38 -5.56
C LYS A 29 1.68 -12.59 -5.48
N ASP A 30 1.21 -13.75 -5.96
CA ASP A 30 1.99 -15.00 -6.01
C ASP A 30 2.66 -15.36 -4.68
N GLY A 31 1.93 -15.19 -3.57
CA GLY A 31 2.40 -15.53 -2.22
C GLY A 31 3.35 -14.51 -1.57
N LYS A 32 3.76 -13.46 -2.29
CA LYS A 32 4.58 -12.37 -1.76
C LYS A 32 3.74 -11.14 -1.43
N VAL A 33 4.06 -10.44 -0.33
CA VAL A 33 3.49 -9.12 -0.05
C VAL A 33 3.96 -8.17 -1.13
N VAL A 34 3.08 -7.34 -1.68
CA VAL A 34 3.39 -6.25 -2.62
C VAL A 34 3.25 -4.90 -1.92
N CYS A 35 2.15 -4.71 -1.17
CA CYS A 35 1.95 -3.52 -0.35
C CYS A 35 1.17 -3.85 0.93
N PHE A 36 1.29 -2.97 1.93
CA PHE A 36 0.69 -3.15 3.25
C PHE A 36 0.32 -1.82 3.89
N PHE A 37 -0.60 -1.87 4.86
CA PHE A 37 -1.03 -0.72 5.64
C PHE A 37 -0.55 -0.84 7.08
N GLN A 38 0.13 0.20 7.59
CA GLN A 38 0.44 0.37 9.00
C GLN A 38 -0.48 1.38 9.67
N ASP A 39 -1.26 0.90 10.64
CA ASP A 39 -2.08 1.71 11.52
C ASP A 39 -1.23 2.49 12.52
N ALA A 40 -1.47 3.80 12.62
CA ALA A 40 -0.66 4.68 13.45
C ALA A 40 -0.80 4.35 14.95
N GLN A 41 -2.00 4.02 15.39
CA GLN A 41 -2.31 3.80 16.79
C GLN A 41 -1.66 2.51 17.30
N LYS A 42 -1.74 1.43 16.52
CA LYS A 42 -1.10 0.15 16.85
C LYS A 42 0.43 0.29 16.96
N PHE A 43 1.05 1.08 16.10
CA PHE A 43 2.50 1.25 16.06
C PHE A 43 3.01 2.46 16.86
N LYS A 44 2.11 3.22 17.50
CA LYS A 44 2.44 4.48 18.21
C LYS A 44 3.23 5.45 17.32
N SER A 45 2.94 5.46 16.03
CA SER A 45 3.57 6.35 15.05
C SER A 45 2.76 7.62 14.85
N ARG A 46 3.41 8.68 14.35
CA ARG A 46 2.76 9.97 14.08
C ARG A 46 1.72 9.90 12.96
N TYR A 47 1.90 8.97 12.02
CA TYR A 47 1.05 8.81 10.84
C TYR A 47 0.80 7.33 10.57
N ALA A 48 -0.27 7.04 9.85
CA ALA A 48 -0.45 5.73 9.23
C ALA A 48 0.48 5.62 8.02
N THR A 49 0.81 4.41 7.59
CA THR A 49 1.77 4.20 6.50
C THR A 49 1.18 3.29 5.44
N LEU A 50 1.33 3.65 4.17
CA LEU A 50 1.26 2.71 3.04
C LEU A 50 2.68 2.31 2.66
N GLY A 51 3.03 1.05 2.84
CA GLY A 51 4.34 0.51 2.49
C GLY A 51 4.27 -0.41 1.27
N PHE A 52 5.39 -0.50 0.56
CA PHE A 52 5.65 -1.39 -0.57
C PHE A 52 6.90 -2.23 -0.27
N SER A 53 6.87 -3.49 -0.66
CA SER A 53 7.99 -4.43 -0.52
C SER A 53 8.76 -4.55 -1.84
N ASP A 54 9.84 -5.33 -1.80
CA ASP A 54 10.69 -5.70 -2.94
C ASP A 54 9.96 -6.44 -4.08
N ALA A 55 8.77 -6.98 -3.83
CA ALA A 55 7.92 -7.56 -4.87
C ALA A 55 7.09 -6.53 -5.68
N ALA A 56 7.16 -5.24 -5.32
CA ALA A 56 6.49 -4.18 -6.05
C ALA A 56 7.38 -3.62 -7.17
N ASN A 57 6.82 -3.48 -8.37
CA ASN A 57 7.53 -2.96 -9.55
C ASN A 57 7.64 -1.42 -9.54
N LEU A 58 8.24 -0.86 -8.47
CA LEU A 58 8.39 0.59 -8.23
C LEU A 58 9.85 1.06 -8.23
N ASP A 59 10.78 0.15 -8.52
CA ASP A 59 12.22 0.25 -8.30
C ASP A 59 13.03 0.71 -9.52
N GLU A 60 12.39 1.38 -10.47
CA GLU A 60 13.09 2.00 -11.60
C GLU A 60 14.04 3.11 -11.11
N GLY A 61 15.35 2.89 -11.26
CA GLY A 61 16.41 3.85 -10.98
C GLY A 61 17.27 3.51 -9.76
N GLY A 62 18.05 4.48 -9.27
CA GLY A 62 19.01 4.25 -8.17
C GLY A 62 18.41 4.34 -6.76
N MET A 63 17.18 4.85 -6.63
CA MET A 63 16.49 5.02 -5.35
C MET A 63 15.00 5.29 -5.58
N TRP A 64 14.13 4.76 -4.72
CA TRP A 64 12.69 4.98 -4.82
C TRP A 64 12.00 4.92 -3.43
N PRO A 65 10.85 5.60 -3.26
CA PRO A 65 10.14 5.63 -1.98
C PRO A 65 9.37 4.32 -1.73
N VAL A 66 9.76 3.61 -0.68
CA VAL A 66 9.13 2.33 -0.28
C VAL A 66 7.97 2.48 0.71
N ALA A 67 7.78 3.67 1.29
CA ALA A 67 6.72 3.93 2.27
C ALA A 67 6.25 5.38 2.22
N PHE A 68 4.95 5.58 2.41
CA PHE A 68 4.30 6.88 2.41
C PHE A 68 3.53 7.09 3.71
N ALA A 69 3.84 8.18 4.42
CA ALA A 69 3.07 8.62 5.57
C ALA A 69 1.72 9.20 5.12
N LEU A 70 0.64 8.72 5.71
CA LEU A 70 -0.73 9.10 5.44
C LEU A 70 -1.28 9.87 6.64
N LYS A 71 -1.46 11.18 6.47
CA LYS A 71 -2.14 12.05 7.43
C LYS A 71 -3.65 12.09 7.18
N GLU A 72 -4.04 12.12 5.90
CA GLU A 72 -5.42 12.12 5.43
C GLU A 72 -5.53 11.46 4.04
N LEU A 73 -6.75 11.21 3.58
CA LEU A 73 -7.03 10.73 2.22
C LEU A 73 -8.05 11.65 1.55
N THR A 74 -7.56 12.55 0.70
CA THR A 74 -8.38 13.33 -0.23
C THR A 74 -8.38 12.66 -1.61
N ALA A 75 -9.18 13.16 -2.55
CA ALA A 75 -9.22 12.64 -3.91
C ALA A 75 -7.82 12.61 -4.58
N THR A 76 -6.96 13.58 -4.27
CA THR A 76 -5.59 13.65 -4.79
C THR A 76 -4.73 12.49 -4.29
N GLU A 77 -4.73 12.22 -2.98
CA GLU A 77 -3.98 11.09 -2.42
C GLU A 77 -4.54 9.76 -2.89
N GLU A 78 -5.87 9.63 -3.00
CA GLU A 78 -6.50 8.39 -3.47
C GLU A 78 -6.13 8.07 -4.92
N ALA A 79 -6.11 9.07 -5.80
CA ALA A 79 -5.66 8.91 -7.19
C ALA A 79 -4.19 8.51 -7.27
N ARG A 80 -3.32 9.16 -6.46
CA ARG A 80 -1.89 8.84 -6.40
C ARG A 80 -1.65 7.42 -5.89
N ILE A 81 -2.35 6.99 -4.85
CA ILE A 81 -2.28 5.63 -4.32
C ILE A 81 -2.70 4.63 -5.40
N GLY A 82 -3.80 4.89 -6.11
CA GLY A 82 -4.25 4.00 -7.18
C GLY A 82 -3.22 3.83 -8.30
N ALA A 83 -2.56 4.93 -8.71
CA ALA A 83 -1.48 4.89 -9.70
C ALA A 83 -0.27 4.09 -9.21
N LEU A 84 0.16 4.31 -7.95
CA LEU A 84 1.26 3.55 -7.35
C LEU A 84 0.95 2.05 -7.26
N VAL A 85 -0.27 1.69 -6.85
CA VAL A 85 -0.69 0.29 -6.74
C VAL A 85 -0.75 -0.39 -8.11
N LYS A 86 -1.21 0.31 -9.15
CA LYS A 86 -1.18 -0.21 -10.52
C LYS A 86 0.24 -0.48 -10.99
N LYS A 87 1.14 0.48 -10.81
CA LYS A 87 2.56 0.33 -11.15
C LYS A 87 3.23 -0.79 -10.36
N ALA A 88 2.89 -0.93 -9.07
CA ALA A 88 3.46 -1.97 -8.22
C ALA A 88 3.19 -3.40 -8.71
N VAL A 89 2.19 -3.62 -9.57
CA VAL A 89 1.81 -4.95 -10.08
C VAL A 89 2.01 -5.15 -11.59
N SER A 90 2.43 -4.11 -12.33
CA SER A 90 2.61 -4.14 -13.79
C SER A 90 3.87 -4.86 -14.21
#